data_AF-A0A0C4EL99-F1
#
_entry.id   AF-A0A0C4EL99-F1
#
_cell.length_a   1.000
_cell.length_b   1.000
_cell.length_c   1.000
_cell.angle_alpha   90.00
_cell.angle_beta   90.00
_cell.angle_gamma   90.00
#
_symmetry.space_group_name_H-M   'P 1'
#
loop_
_entity.id
_entity.type
_entity.pdbx_description
1 polymer ?
#
loop_
_entity_poly.entity_id
_entity_poly.type
_entity_poly.pdbx_seq_one_letter_code
_entity_poly.pdbx_strand_id
1 'polypeptide(L)'
;MLTSDQHQKATPPHMELISHPALKISGVKALKAPGVNSNYLNWAVLLEIHFNVTGVSYIIKPPHSNNKGPRRATFEQDNMAICSVISRIIESVNLRYIRLLIQDAKGMWDALKEAHQDSSSGGRMDHVGDSLVRLKSVNKTHQAQLGKFY
;
A
#
# COMPACT_ATOMS: atom_id res chain seq x y z
N MET A 1 -44.68 -29.86 -15.86
CA MET A 1 -44.13 -28.50 -16.10
C MET A 1 -43.23 -28.17 -14.92
N LEU A 2 -41.92 -28.29 -15.08
CA LEU A 2 -40.93 -27.92 -14.06
C LEU A 2 -40.20 -26.68 -14.58
N THR A 3 -40.41 -25.53 -13.93
CA THR A 3 -39.68 -24.30 -14.19
C THR A 3 -38.30 -24.40 -13.54
N SER A 4 -37.27 -24.24 -14.37
CA SER A 4 -35.87 -24.27 -13.96
C SER A 4 -35.47 -22.92 -13.37
N ASP A 5 -35.32 -22.86 -12.04
CA ASP A 5 -34.67 -21.75 -11.37
C ASP A 5 -33.16 -21.86 -11.55
N GLN A 6 -32.62 -21.00 -12.42
CA GLN A 6 -31.19 -20.75 -12.56
C GLN A 6 -30.70 -19.99 -11.32
N HIS A 7 -30.23 -20.73 -10.32
CA HIS A 7 -29.39 -20.15 -9.26
C HIS A 7 -28.04 -19.76 -9.88
N GLN A 8 -27.83 -18.45 -10.06
CA GLN A 8 -26.49 -17.90 -10.32
C GLN A 8 -25.60 -18.25 -9.12
N LYS A 9 -24.70 -19.20 -9.32
CA LYS A 9 -23.68 -19.58 -8.35
C LYS A 9 -22.73 -18.40 -8.18
N ALA A 10 -22.81 -17.72 -7.02
CA ALA A 10 -21.89 -16.64 -6.66
C ALA A 10 -20.44 -17.14 -6.78
N THR A 11 -19.65 -16.47 -7.60
CA THR A 11 -18.24 -16.77 -7.75
C THR A 11 -17.54 -16.47 -6.43
N PRO A 12 -16.77 -17.40 -5.85
CA PRO A 12 -16.03 -17.14 -4.62
C PRO A 12 -15.08 -15.95 -4.82
N PRO A 13 -14.96 -15.03 -3.83
CA PRO A 13 -14.16 -13.80 -3.94
C PRO A 13 -12.68 -14.07 -4.30
N HIS A 14 -12.18 -15.26 -4.00
CA HIS A 14 -10.83 -15.69 -4.36
C HIS A 14 -10.60 -15.81 -5.87
N MET A 15 -11.61 -16.19 -6.66
CA MET A 15 -11.45 -16.34 -8.13
C MET A 15 -11.43 -15.01 -8.87
N GLU A 16 -12.07 -13.97 -8.33
CA GLU A 16 -12.06 -12.62 -8.95
C GLU A 16 -10.74 -11.88 -8.74
N LEU A 17 -10.02 -12.19 -7.66
CA LEU A 17 -8.68 -11.63 -7.43
C LEU A 17 -7.69 -12.14 -8.48
N ILE A 18 -7.75 -13.43 -8.84
CA ILE A 18 -6.81 -14.06 -9.79
C ILE A 18 -6.92 -13.46 -11.20
N SER A 19 -8.10 -12.99 -11.61
CA SER A 19 -8.34 -12.40 -12.94
C SER A 19 -8.11 -10.88 -12.99
N HIS A 20 -7.81 -10.26 -11.84
CA HIS A 20 -7.75 -8.81 -11.70
C HIS A 20 -6.66 -8.17 -12.59
N PRO A 21 -6.97 -7.12 -13.39
CA PRO A 21 -6.01 -6.52 -14.33
C PRO A 21 -4.70 -6.05 -13.70
N ALA A 22 -4.74 -5.50 -12.49
CA ALA A 22 -3.53 -5.06 -11.77
C ALA A 22 -2.54 -6.22 -11.52
N LEU A 23 -3.01 -7.47 -11.38
CA LEU A 23 -2.14 -8.63 -11.16
C LEU A 23 -1.37 -9.06 -12.41
N LYS A 24 -1.76 -8.59 -13.61
CA LYS A 24 -1.14 -8.94 -14.90
C LYS A 24 0.14 -8.13 -15.17
N ILE A 25 1.00 -8.01 -14.16
CA ILE A 25 2.28 -7.32 -14.26
C ILE A 25 3.37 -8.31 -14.67
N SER A 26 4.15 -7.97 -15.69
CA SER A 26 5.29 -8.78 -16.13
C SER A 26 6.47 -7.87 -16.48
N GLY A 27 7.69 -8.42 -16.44
CA GLY A 27 8.90 -7.69 -16.85
C GLY A 27 9.36 -6.57 -15.90
N VAL A 28 8.63 -6.29 -14.82
CA VAL A 28 9.07 -5.33 -13.79
C VAL A 28 10.14 -5.96 -12.91
N LYS A 29 11.33 -5.38 -12.89
CA LYS A 29 12.41 -5.79 -11.99
C LYS A 29 11.99 -5.55 -10.55
N ALA A 30 12.37 -6.46 -9.65
CA ALA A 30 12.11 -6.28 -8.22
C ALA A 30 12.73 -4.98 -7.68
N LEU A 31 12.06 -4.34 -6.73
CA LEU A 31 12.60 -3.19 -6.00
C LEU A 31 13.79 -3.64 -5.15
N LYS A 32 14.96 -3.09 -5.46
CA LYS A 32 16.22 -3.34 -4.75
C LYS A 32 16.19 -2.78 -3.33
N ALA A 33 17.20 -3.07 -2.52
CA ALA A 33 17.41 -2.39 -1.25
C ALA A 33 17.43 -0.84 -1.40
N PRO A 34 17.03 -0.10 -0.36
CA PRO A 34 17.28 1.34 -0.29
C PRO A 34 18.78 1.64 -0.28
N GLY A 35 19.17 2.73 -0.93
CA GLY A 35 20.57 3.15 -1.06
C GLY A 35 20.84 3.82 -2.40
N VAL A 36 22.09 4.18 -2.61
CA VAL A 36 22.60 4.79 -3.87
C VAL A 36 22.32 3.95 -5.12
N ASN A 37 22.18 2.63 -4.95
CA ASN A 37 21.92 1.68 -6.04
C ASN A 37 20.44 1.30 -6.16
N SER A 38 19.56 2.00 -5.46
CA SER A 38 18.13 1.72 -5.53
C SER A 38 17.56 2.04 -6.91
N ASN A 39 16.68 1.18 -7.41
CA ASN A 39 15.93 1.38 -8.65
C ASN A 39 14.53 1.99 -8.42
N TYR A 40 14.26 2.56 -7.23
CA TYR A 40 12.92 3.01 -6.83
C TYR A 40 12.23 3.93 -7.84
N LEU A 41 12.91 4.95 -8.38
CA LEU A 41 12.29 5.88 -9.32
C LEU A 41 11.78 5.17 -10.59
N ASN A 42 12.60 4.30 -11.18
CA ASN A 42 12.20 3.52 -12.36
C ASN A 42 11.09 2.51 -12.01
N TRP A 43 11.20 1.86 -10.85
CA TRP A 43 10.21 0.91 -10.37
C TRP A 43 8.84 1.58 -10.16
N ALA A 44 8.82 2.75 -9.52
CA ALA A 44 7.62 3.51 -9.20
C ALA A 44 6.92 4.00 -10.47
N VAL A 45 7.67 4.55 -11.44
CA VAL A 45 7.10 5.00 -12.72
C VAL A 45 6.42 3.86 -13.47
N LEU A 46 7.04 2.68 -13.55
CA LEU A 46 6.45 1.52 -14.24
C LEU A 46 5.15 1.07 -13.58
N LEU A 47 5.10 1.07 -12.25
CA LEU A 47 3.89 0.71 -11.50
C LEU A 47 2.80 1.75 -11.61
N GLU A 48 3.14 3.03 -11.54
CA GLU A 48 2.16 4.10 -11.72
C GLU A 48 1.53 4.02 -13.12
N ILE A 49 2.32 3.80 -14.17
CA ILE A 49 1.79 3.60 -15.54
C ILE A 49 0.82 2.41 -15.55
N HIS A 50 1.24 1.26 -15.02
CA HIS A 50 0.41 0.05 -14.98
C HIS A 50 -0.89 0.26 -14.21
N PHE A 51 -0.84 0.88 -13.03
CA PHE A 51 -2.03 1.15 -12.22
C PHE A 51 -2.95 2.20 -12.85
N ASN A 52 -2.42 3.17 -13.60
CA ASN A 52 -3.26 4.10 -14.36
C ASN A 52 -3.98 3.38 -15.51
N VAL A 53 -3.26 2.56 -16.29
CA VAL A 53 -3.85 1.82 -17.42
C VAL A 53 -4.90 0.81 -16.94
N THR A 54 -4.68 0.18 -15.78
CA THR A 54 -5.61 -0.78 -15.18
C THR A 54 -6.73 -0.12 -14.35
N GLY A 55 -6.72 1.20 -14.22
CA GLY A 55 -7.80 1.96 -13.56
C GLY A 55 -7.81 1.91 -12.03
N VAL A 56 -6.73 1.41 -11.41
CA VAL A 56 -6.61 1.26 -9.94
C VAL A 56 -5.66 2.23 -9.27
N SER A 57 -5.06 3.16 -10.02
CA SER A 57 -4.14 4.17 -9.46
C SER A 57 -4.76 5.07 -8.39
N TYR A 58 -6.09 5.15 -8.35
CA TYR A 58 -6.84 5.89 -7.33
C TYR A 58 -6.63 5.34 -5.90
N ILE A 59 -6.17 4.10 -5.75
CA ILE A 59 -5.86 3.50 -4.45
C ILE A 59 -4.62 4.15 -3.82
N ILE A 60 -3.56 4.34 -4.62
CA ILE A 60 -2.27 4.86 -4.15
C ILE A 60 -2.13 6.39 -4.30
N LYS A 61 -3.05 7.02 -5.01
CA LYS A 61 -3.10 8.48 -5.14
C LYS A 61 -3.90 9.07 -3.98
N PRO A 62 -3.49 10.24 -3.42
CA PRO A 62 -4.29 10.91 -2.42
C PRO A 62 -5.69 11.21 -2.98
N PRO A 63 -6.75 11.08 -2.17
CA PRO A 63 -8.09 11.48 -2.58
C PRO A 63 -8.02 12.93 -3.05
N HIS A 64 -8.50 13.18 -4.27
CA HIS A 64 -8.67 14.56 -4.72
C HIS A 64 -9.61 15.23 -3.70
N SER A 65 -9.26 16.40 -3.16
CA SER A 65 -9.99 17.08 -2.08
C SER A 65 -11.49 17.28 -2.37
N ASN A 66 -11.85 17.24 -3.65
CA ASN A 66 -13.21 17.46 -4.14
C ASN A 66 -13.99 16.15 -4.36
N ASN A 67 -13.37 14.99 -4.18
CA ASN A 67 -13.98 13.69 -4.42
C ASN A 67 -14.46 13.07 -3.11
N LYS A 68 -15.55 13.63 -2.57
CA LYS A 68 -16.30 13.10 -1.41
C LYS A 68 -17.31 12.02 -1.82
N GLY A 69 -17.16 11.43 -3.00
CA GLY A 69 -18.03 10.37 -3.49
C GLY A 69 -17.91 9.12 -2.61
N PRO A 70 -18.95 8.26 -2.58
CA PRO A 70 -18.86 6.98 -1.89
C PRO A 70 -17.68 6.17 -2.42
N ARG A 71 -16.98 5.50 -1.50
CA ARG A 71 -15.89 4.57 -1.82
C ARG A 71 -16.41 3.56 -2.85
N ARG A 72 -15.64 3.35 -3.94
CA ARG A 72 -16.01 2.39 -5.00
C ARG A 72 -16.29 1.02 -4.39
N ALA A 73 -17.29 0.30 -4.91
CA ALA A 73 -17.62 -1.04 -4.43
C ALA A 73 -16.44 -2.02 -4.54
N THR A 74 -15.53 -1.80 -5.50
CA THR A 74 -14.33 -2.61 -5.73
C THR A 74 -13.11 -2.20 -4.89
N PHE A 75 -13.21 -1.16 -4.05
CA PHE A 75 -12.06 -0.57 -3.37
C PHE A 75 -11.22 -1.60 -2.61
N GLU A 76 -11.86 -2.48 -1.83
CA GLU A 76 -11.16 -3.47 -1.01
C GLU A 76 -10.40 -4.49 -1.88
N GLN A 77 -11.03 -4.92 -2.98
CA GLN A 77 -10.43 -5.85 -3.93
C GLN A 77 -9.26 -5.20 -4.68
N ASP A 78 -9.42 -3.97 -5.15
CA ASP A 78 -8.39 -3.22 -5.87
C ASP A 78 -7.20 -2.93 -4.94
N ASN A 79 -7.48 -2.58 -3.68
CA ASN A 79 -6.48 -2.42 -2.62
C ASN A 79 -5.68 -3.70 -2.41
N MET A 80 -6.36 -4.84 -2.18
CA MET A 80 -5.68 -6.12 -1.98
C MET A 80 -4.91 -6.59 -3.21
N ALA A 81 -5.42 -6.31 -4.42
CA ALA A 81 -4.71 -6.60 -5.66
C ALA A 81 -3.40 -5.82 -5.75
N ILE A 82 -3.39 -4.54 -5.37
CA ILE A 82 -2.15 -3.74 -5.33
C ILE A 82 -1.21 -4.23 -4.22
N CYS A 83 -1.70 -4.54 -3.03
CA CYS A 83 -0.87 -5.14 -1.96
C CYS A 83 -0.16 -6.41 -2.46
N SER A 84 -0.89 -7.27 -3.18
CA SER A 84 -0.35 -8.49 -3.79
C SER A 84 0.72 -8.18 -4.84
N VAL A 85 0.46 -7.23 -5.73
CA VAL A 85 1.43 -6.79 -6.76
C VAL A 85 2.71 -6.29 -6.12
N ILE A 86 2.62 -5.33 -5.19
CA ILE A 86 3.78 -4.74 -4.51
C ILE A 86 4.58 -5.85 -3.82
N SER A 87 3.92 -6.74 -3.07
CA SER A 87 4.61 -7.83 -2.34
C SER A 87 5.37 -8.79 -3.25
N ARG A 88 4.97 -8.95 -4.52
CA ARG A 88 5.61 -9.84 -5.49
C ARG A 88 6.81 -9.23 -6.21
N ILE A 89 6.91 -7.90 -6.24
CA ILE A 89 7.89 -7.17 -7.06
C ILE A 89 8.85 -6.34 -6.21
N ILE A 90 9.06 -6.75 -4.96
CA ILE A 90 10.07 -6.19 -4.06
C ILE A 90 11.07 -7.29 -3.66
N GLU A 91 12.31 -6.92 -3.39
CA GLU A 91 13.23 -7.80 -2.69
C GLU A 91 12.83 -7.99 -1.22
N SER A 92 13.22 -9.11 -0.63
CA SER A 92 12.86 -9.48 0.75
C SER A 92 13.32 -8.46 1.80
N VAL A 93 14.41 -7.73 1.53
CA VAL A 93 14.91 -6.65 2.39
C VAL A 93 13.87 -5.55 2.61
N ASN A 94 12.99 -5.32 1.64
CA ASN A 94 11.96 -4.27 1.69
C ASN A 94 10.72 -4.70 2.48
N LEU A 95 10.57 -6.00 2.78
CA LEU A 95 9.44 -6.50 3.58
C LEU A 95 9.36 -5.81 4.94
N ARG A 96 10.51 -5.41 5.52
CA ARG A 96 10.53 -4.74 6.83
C ARG A 96 9.72 -3.44 6.89
N TYR A 97 9.57 -2.74 5.75
CA TYR A 97 8.84 -1.49 5.66
C TYR A 97 7.33 -1.68 5.54
N ILE A 98 6.89 -2.82 5.00
CA ILE A 98 5.48 -3.06 4.63
C ILE A 98 4.77 -4.12 5.47
N ARG A 99 5.48 -4.85 6.35
CA ARG A 99 4.94 -5.96 7.16
C ARG A 99 3.71 -5.59 8.00
N LEU A 100 3.58 -4.34 8.44
CA LEU A 100 2.43 -3.86 9.22
C LEU A 100 1.30 -3.28 8.36
N LEU A 101 1.50 -3.21 7.04
CA LEU A 101 0.65 -2.52 6.07
C LEU A 101 0.12 -3.47 5.00
N ILE A 102 0.11 -4.79 5.25
CA ILE A 102 -0.22 -5.83 4.26
C ILE A 102 -1.65 -5.73 3.68
N GLN A 103 -2.52 -4.93 4.30
CA GLN A 103 -3.90 -4.64 3.85
C GLN A 103 -4.08 -3.17 3.46
N ASP A 104 -3.01 -2.38 3.37
CA ASP A 104 -3.06 -0.96 3.03
C ASP A 104 -2.07 -0.67 1.91
N ALA A 105 -2.55 -0.76 0.67
CA ALA A 105 -1.73 -0.55 -0.51
C ALA A 105 -1.12 0.87 -0.56
N LYS A 106 -1.88 1.87 -0.09
CA LYS A 106 -1.39 3.24 -0.01
C LYS A 106 -0.27 3.35 1.02
N GLY A 107 -0.47 2.79 2.20
CA GLY A 107 0.54 2.72 3.23
C GLY A 107 1.80 2.01 2.76
N MET A 108 1.67 0.86 2.09
CA MET A 108 2.82 0.14 1.51
C MET A 108 3.60 1.00 0.52
N TRP A 109 2.88 1.69 -0.36
CA TRP A 109 3.47 2.58 -1.37
C TRP A 109 4.24 3.74 -0.72
N ASP A 110 3.62 4.42 0.25
CA ASP A 110 4.22 5.55 0.95
C ASP A 110 5.43 5.12 1.79
N ALA A 111 5.35 4.01 2.51
CA ALA A 111 6.46 3.51 3.32
C ALA A 111 7.69 3.13 2.47
N LEU A 112 7.47 2.53 1.29
CA LEU A 112 8.54 2.27 0.33
C LEU A 112 9.09 3.58 -0.24
N LYS A 113 8.22 4.55 -0.57
CA LYS A 113 8.65 5.86 -1.04
C LYS A 113 9.59 6.53 -0.05
N GLU A 114 9.19 6.61 1.22
CA GLU A 114 9.99 7.23 2.28
C GLU A 114 11.34 6.54 2.43
N ALA A 115 11.35 5.21 2.62
CA ALA A 115 12.57 4.44 2.80
C ALA A 115 13.59 4.63 1.66
N HIS A 116 13.10 4.81 0.43
CA HIS A 116 13.93 4.95 -0.76
C HIS A 116 14.31 6.41 -1.08
N GLN A 117 13.48 7.40 -0.76
CA GLN A 117 13.81 8.81 -0.96
C GLN A 117 14.86 9.31 0.02
N ASP A 118 14.86 8.80 1.25
CA ASP A 118 15.90 9.09 2.26
C ASP A 118 17.29 8.62 1.79
N SER A 119 17.34 7.70 0.84
CA SER A 119 18.58 7.09 0.33
C SER A 119 19.16 7.77 -0.92
N SER A 120 18.40 8.65 -1.59
CA SER A 120 18.82 9.34 -2.83
C SER A 120 19.49 10.69 -2.57
N SER A 121 19.45 11.17 -1.34
CA SER A 121 20.01 12.46 -0.95
C SER A 121 21.35 12.22 -0.25
N GLY A 122 22.45 12.41 -0.96
CA GLY A 122 23.77 12.50 -0.33
C GLY A 122 23.80 13.67 0.64
N GLY A 123 23.48 13.43 1.91
CA GLY A 123 23.64 14.41 2.99
C GLY A 123 22.43 14.55 3.91
N ARG A 124 22.55 13.90 5.08
CA ARG A 124 22.00 14.34 6.37
C ARG A 124 20.47 14.46 6.46
N MET A 125 19.84 13.43 7.02
CA MET A 125 19.37 13.54 8.40
C MET A 125 18.93 12.18 8.94
N ASP A 126 19.56 11.85 10.04
CA ASP A 126 19.28 10.71 10.88
C ASP A 126 17.92 10.94 11.57
N HIS A 127 17.20 9.84 11.82
CA HIS A 127 16.01 9.69 12.68
C HIS A 127 14.61 9.64 12.04
N VAL A 128 14.28 8.50 11.41
CA VAL A 128 12.92 7.91 11.48
C VAL A 128 12.93 6.76 12.50
N GLY A 129 13.36 7.08 13.72
CA GLY A 129 13.14 6.27 14.92
C GLY A 129 12.35 7.04 16.00
N ASP A 130 12.25 8.36 15.86
CA ASP A 130 11.86 9.24 16.97
C ASP A 130 10.39 9.66 16.93
N SER A 131 9.73 9.67 15.77
CA SER A 131 8.32 10.07 15.68
C SER A 131 7.38 9.09 16.39
N LEU A 132 7.67 7.78 16.34
CA LEU A 132 6.86 6.77 17.04
C LEU A 132 7.17 6.70 18.55
N VAL A 133 8.40 6.99 18.95
CA VAL A 133 8.79 7.10 20.37
C VAL A 133 8.18 8.36 21.01
N ARG A 134 8.16 9.47 20.27
CA ARG A 134 7.59 10.74 20.74
C ARG A 134 6.06 10.69 20.86
N LEU A 135 5.37 10.02 19.93
CA LEU A 135 3.91 9.78 20.05
C LEU A 135 3.55 8.86 21.22
N LYS A 136 4.35 7.83 21.50
CA LYS A 136 4.14 6.95 22.68
C LYS A 136 4.50 7.65 24.00
N SER A 137 5.50 8.52 24.00
CA SER A 137 5.89 9.31 25.16
C SER A 137 4.85 10.37 25.51
N VAL A 138 4.34 11.12 24.54
CA VAL A 138 3.28 12.12 24.74
C VAL A 138 1.98 11.49 25.25
N ASN A 139 1.61 10.30 24.74
CA ASN A 139 0.41 9.59 25.18
C ASN A 139 0.53 9.05 26.63
N LYS A 140 1.71 8.54 27.02
CA LYS A 140 1.97 8.16 28.44
C LYS A 140 1.89 9.34 29.40
N THR A 141 2.37 10.52 29.01
CA THR A 141 2.35 11.72 29.85
C THR A 141 0.93 12.25 30.08
N HIS A 142 0.07 12.19 29.05
CA HIS A 142 -1.35 12.57 29.19
C HIS A 142 -2.13 11.62 30.11
N GLN A 143 -1.86 10.31 30.05
CA GLN A 143 -2.50 9.33 30.95
C GLN A 143 -2.02 9.46 32.41
N ALA A 144 -0.77 9.85 32.65
CA ALA A 144 -0.24 10.08 33.99
C ALA A 144 -0.77 11.38 34.65
N GLN A 145 -1.26 12.34 33.87
CA GLN A 145 -1.86 13.58 34.38
C GLN A 145 -3.36 13.44 34.67
N LEU A 146 -4.08 12.54 33.98
CA LEU A 146 -5.50 12.29 34.22
C LEU A 146 -5.76 11.35 35.42
N GLY A 147 -4.79 10.54 35.83
CA GLY A 147 -4.88 9.69 37.04
C GLY A 147 -4.59 10.40 38.36
N LYS A 148 -4.42 11.72 38.38
CA LYS A 148 -4.15 12.53 39.60
C LYS A 148 -5.33 13.42 40.01
N PHE A 149 -6.47 13.32 39.32
CA PHE A 149 -7.67 14.13 39.57
C PHE A 149 -8.91 13.28 39.88
N TYR A 150 -8.73 12.01 40.22
CA TYR A 150 -9.74 11.16 40.85
C TYR A 150 -9.13 10.44 42.06
#